data_AF-A0A9P4GYQ0-F1
#
_entry.id   AF-A0A9P4GYQ0-F1
#
_cell.length_a   1.000
_cell.length_b   1.000
_cell.length_c   1.000
_cell.angle_alpha   90.00
_cell.angle_beta   90.00
_cell.angle_gamma   90.00
#
_symmetry.space_group_name_H-M   'P 1'
#
loop_
_entity.id
_entity.type
_entity.pdbx_description
1 polymer ?
#
loop_
_entity_poly.entity_id
_entity_poly.type
_entity_poly.pdbx_seq_one_letter_code
_entity_poly.pdbx_strand_id
1 'polypeptide(L)'
;MQPRGQLLSRSLDASHMAFRAAHPAQRSYATEVTPTPAVKNPLQRQKGGDLGSHLPKHIIPRDAYIPAYPYGDHPLFKQANRGLYGDQMIQFGNNVSRKTETKTRRYWKPNVLSKSLYSVALKKKIKLRITSKVLKTMDREGGLDEYLLKDNEHRLKELGPLGWALRWTLLQKPEVVDRMRTQAAALGLHQSTIDAQWPTRRMLPDQKLSQDSLVRAADLIGDEHGEIAEEQHLDAKEDLAESATPDEYTRLEQRVRREAILEYAKAVKAAQRYLTRGLVDSEEEGLKLAFVRAKERDEAATALKQKYAKKLDQMFTIQKVQDTRTKFDLPSTFSDNAVRTIAYNQWRRRQIEEAGSYEAWKESVRAERTQGSPPRDDASRKAEYARLIEEAESASTNEALDAVRKRYLETAISKADRAIRAKALGGPDDYIELTLDDLRSTRAPRQASEVGGDAWAALVNSSNAAAENRPTA
;
A
#
# COMPACT_ATOMS: atom_id res chain seq x y z
N MET A 1 -52.93 -42.57 -27.28
CA MET A 1 -52.92 -41.50 -26.26
C MET A 1 -51.79 -40.54 -26.58
N GLN A 2 -52.08 -39.26 -26.85
CA GLN A 2 -51.06 -38.24 -27.08
C GLN A 2 -50.68 -37.52 -25.77
N PRO A 3 -49.42 -37.14 -25.55
CA PRO A 3 -49.04 -36.39 -24.36
C PRO A 3 -49.50 -34.93 -24.49
N ARG A 4 -50.33 -34.50 -23.52
CA ARG A 4 -50.78 -33.11 -23.36
C ARG A 4 -49.58 -32.23 -22.98
N GLY A 5 -49.16 -31.36 -23.89
CA GLY A 5 -48.25 -30.25 -23.59
C GLY A 5 -48.96 -29.18 -22.77
N GLN A 6 -48.45 -28.87 -21.59
CA GLN A 6 -48.86 -27.69 -20.82
C GLN A 6 -48.24 -26.45 -21.46
N LEU A 7 -49.07 -25.62 -22.10
CA LEU A 7 -48.69 -24.29 -22.55
C LEU A 7 -48.66 -23.36 -21.33
N LEU A 8 -47.47 -23.03 -20.84
CA LEU A 8 -47.26 -21.92 -19.93
C LEU A 8 -47.22 -20.63 -20.75
N SER A 9 -48.36 -19.94 -20.87
CA SER A 9 -48.41 -18.55 -21.29
C SER A 9 -47.97 -17.67 -20.11
N ARG A 10 -46.67 -17.46 -19.97
CA ARG A 10 -46.15 -16.37 -19.15
C ARG A 10 -45.35 -15.44 -20.03
N SER A 11 -46.03 -14.37 -20.45
CA SER A 11 -45.44 -13.13 -20.95
C SER A 11 -44.29 -12.73 -20.03
N LEU A 12 -43.06 -12.82 -20.53
CA LEU A 12 -41.91 -12.18 -19.89
C LEU A 12 -41.90 -10.72 -20.33
N ASP A 13 -42.10 -9.81 -19.38
CA ASP A 13 -41.90 -8.38 -19.59
C ASP A 13 -40.50 -8.13 -20.14
N ALA A 14 -40.43 -7.65 -21.37
CA ALA A 14 -39.20 -7.40 -22.13
C ALA A 14 -38.51 -6.08 -21.75
N SER A 15 -38.85 -5.47 -20.61
CA SER A 15 -38.37 -4.14 -20.22
C SER A 15 -37.03 -4.13 -19.48
N HIS A 16 -36.46 -5.28 -19.11
CA HIS A 16 -35.18 -5.35 -18.38
C HIS A 16 -34.13 -6.32 -18.96
N MET A 17 -34.31 -6.84 -20.18
CA MET A 17 -33.24 -7.57 -20.84
C MET A 17 -32.24 -6.60 -21.47
N ALA A 18 -31.16 -6.31 -20.75
CA ALA A 18 -29.99 -5.69 -21.34
C ALA A 18 -29.43 -6.63 -22.42
N PHE A 19 -29.71 -6.32 -23.69
CA PHE A 19 -28.98 -6.92 -24.81
C PHE A 19 -27.51 -6.55 -24.65
N ARG A 20 -26.68 -7.47 -24.15
CA ARG A 20 -25.25 -7.39 -24.38
C ARG A 20 -25.04 -7.52 -25.87
N ALA A 21 -24.74 -6.41 -26.53
CA ALA A 21 -24.23 -6.44 -27.89
C ALA A 21 -23.00 -7.35 -27.91
N ALA A 22 -23.09 -8.45 -28.66
CA ALA A 22 -21.93 -9.26 -28.98
C ALA A 22 -20.91 -8.32 -29.65
N HIS A 23 -19.77 -8.12 -29.00
CA HIS A 23 -18.70 -7.36 -29.63
C HIS A 23 -18.31 -8.12 -30.90
N PRO A 24 -18.36 -7.50 -32.09
CA PRO A 24 -17.90 -8.17 -33.29
C PRO A 24 -16.42 -8.49 -33.09
N ALA A 25 -16.09 -9.78 -33.07
CA ALA A 25 -14.72 -10.22 -33.26
C ALA A 25 -14.32 -9.90 -34.70
N GLN A 26 -14.01 -8.64 -34.96
CA GLN A 26 -13.34 -8.25 -36.19
C GLN A 26 -11.96 -8.88 -36.14
N ARG A 27 -11.81 -10.01 -36.86
CA ARG A 27 -10.50 -10.40 -37.38
C ARG A 27 -10.13 -9.39 -38.45
N SER A 28 -9.59 -8.26 -38.05
CA SER A 28 -8.85 -7.40 -38.95
C SER A 28 -7.45 -8.01 -39.13
N TYR A 29 -7.16 -8.49 -40.33
CA TYR A 29 -5.77 -8.67 -40.79
C TYR A 29 -5.17 -7.30 -41.13
N ALA A 30 -5.24 -6.36 -40.18
CA ALA A 30 -4.72 -5.01 -40.35
C ALA A 30 -3.37 -4.90 -39.63
N THR A 31 -2.33 -4.64 -40.39
CA THR A 31 -1.02 -4.15 -39.94
C THR A 31 -1.15 -2.72 -39.41
N GLU A 32 -1.95 -2.53 -38.37
CA GLU A 32 -1.94 -1.32 -37.56
C GLU A 32 -1.58 -1.70 -36.14
N VAL A 33 -0.46 -1.16 -35.66
CA VAL A 33 0.06 -1.34 -34.31
C VAL A 33 -0.81 -0.53 -33.34
N THR A 34 -2.07 -0.91 -33.18
CA THR A 34 -2.86 -0.41 -32.06
C THR A 34 -2.23 -0.99 -30.79
N PRO A 35 -1.73 -0.17 -29.85
CA PRO A 35 -1.09 -0.69 -28.64
C PRO A 35 -2.11 -1.55 -27.89
N THR A 36 -1.75 -2.82 -27.63
CA THR A 36 -2.58 -3.74 -26.85
C THR A 36 -3.03 -3.04 -25.58
N PRO A 37 -4.33 -3.00 -25.27
CA PRO A 37 -4.82 -2.28 -24.11
C PRO A 37 -4.15 -2.87 -22.88
N ALA A 38 -3.41 -2.07 -22.12
CA ALA A 38 -2.82 -2.63 -20.92
C ALA A 38 -3.89 -2.82 -19.84
N VAL A 39 -3.75 -3.92 -19.12
CA VAL A 39 -4.70 -4.45 -18.16
C VAL A 39 -4.05 -4.38 -16.79
N LYS A 40 -4.87 -4.11 -15.77
CA LYS A 40 -4.40 -4.20 -14.38
C LYS A 40 -3.95 -5.64 -14.10
N ASN A 41 -2.89 -5.77 -13.31
CA ASN A 41 -2.28 -7.04 -12.93
C ASN A 41 -3.33 -8.18 -12.77
N PRO A 42 -3.19 -9.32 -13.47
CA PRO A 42 -4.17 -10.41 -13.44
C PRO A 42 -4.27 -11.10 -12.06
N LEU A 43 -3.34 -10.79 -11.15
CA LEU A 43 -3.40 -11.16 -9.73
C LEU A 43 -4.21 -10.17 -8.87
N GLN A 44 -4.72 -9.07 -9.42
CA GLN A 44 -5.61 -8.17 -8.67
C GLN A 44 -7.03 -8.73 -8.62
N ARG A 45 -7.67 -8.59 -7.46
CA ARG A 45 -9.02 -9.10 -7.18
C ARG A 45 -10.05 -8.36 -8.02
N GLN A 46 -10.80 -9.07 -8.87
CA GLN A 46 -12.11 -8.60 -9.30
C GLN A 46 -13.12 -8.89 -8.17
N LYS A 47 -13.16 -7.99 -7.16
CA LYS A 47 -14.10 -7.88 -6.02
C LYS A 47 -14.59 -9.19 -5.34
N GLY A 48 -14.22 -9.41 -4.07
CA GLY A 48 -15.00 -10.26 -3.13
C GLY A 48 -14.62 -11.74 -2.94
N GLY A 49 -13.46 -12.23 -3.41
CA GLY A 49 -13.05 -13.63 -3.17
C GLY A 49 -11.55 -13.77 -2.89
N ASP A 50 -11.17 -14.75 -2.07
CA ASP A 50 -9.77 -15.04 -1.80
C ASP A 50 -9.06 -15.60 -3.05
N LEU A 51 -7.98 -14.93 -3.43
CA LEU A 51 -6.99 -15.42 -4.38
C LEU A 51 -6.14 -16.40 -3.60
N GLY A 52 -6.64 -17.62 -3.43
CA GLY A 52 -6.11 -18.60 -2.48
C GLY A 52 -4.58 -18.67 -2.46
N SER A 53 -4.01 -19.13 -1.34
CA SER A 53 -2.58 -19.18 -0.97
C SER A 53 -1.57 -19.79 -1.98
N HIS A 54 -2.04 -20.19 -3.16
CA HIS A 54 -1.33 -20.82 -4.24
C HIS A 54 -0.78 -19.85 -5.31
N LEU A 55 -1.03 -18.55 -5.19
CA LEU A 55 -0.55 -17.53 -6.14
C LEU A 55 0.78 -16.88 -5.67
N PRO A 56 1.62 -16.42 -6.62
CA PRO A 56 2.90 -15.78 -6.34
C PRO A 56 2.71 -14.35 -5.79
N LYS A 57 2.39 -14.25 -4.49
CA LYS A 57 2.27 -12.96 -3.79
C LYS A 57 3.62 -12.23 -3.81
N HIS A 58 3.61 -10.90 -3.98
CA HIS A 58 4.79 -10.01 -3.93
C HIS A 58 5.83 -10.20 -5.04
N ILE A 59 5.48 -10.85 -6.15
CA ILE A 59 6.37 -11.00 -7.32
C ILE A 59 5.98 -10.02 -8.42
N ILE A 60 4.68 -9.91 -8.71
CA ILE A 60 4.13 -8.93 -9.64
C ILE A 60 3.65 -7.73 -8.80
N PRO A 61 4.11 -6.50 -9.06
CA PRO A 61 3.63 -5.32 -8.36
C PRO A 61 2.10 -5.22 -8.49
N ARG A 62 1.41 -4.84 -7.41
CA ARG A 62 -0.06 -4.78 -7.41
C ARG A 62 -0.54 -3.86 -8.54
N ASP A 63 0.00 -2.65 -8.62
CA ASP A 63 -0.44 -1.62 -9.57
C ASP A 63 0.36 -1.61 -10.88
N ALA A 64 0.99 -2.73 -11.23
CA ALA A 64 1.65 -2.86 -12.53
C ALA A 64 0.63 -2.82 -13.66
N TYR A 65 0.89 -1.95 -14.64
CA TYR A 65 0.17 -1.89 -15.91
C TYR A 65 0.83 -2.86 -16.90
N ILE A 66 0.16 -3.98 -17.18
CA ILE A 66 0.72 -5.09 -17.97
C ILE A 66 0.00 -5.12 -19.31
N PRO A 67 0.68 -5.26 -20.46
CA PRO A 67 0.03 -5.42 -21.76
C PRO A 67 -1.02 -6.54 -21.73
N ALA A 68 -2.18 -6.36 -22.36
CA ALA A 68 -3.15 -7.43 -22.50
C ALA A 68 -2.49 -8.68 -23.09
N TYR A 69 -2.77 -9.83 -22.49
CA TYR A 69 -2.35 -11.09 -23.04
C TYR A 69 -3.02 -11.30 -24.41
N PRO A 70 -2.27 -11.57 -25.51
CA PRO A 70 -2.83 -11.59 -26.86
C PRO A 70 -4.03 -12.52 -27.08
N TYR A 71 -4.09 -13.63 -26.34
CA TYR A 71 -5.16 -14.62 -26.47
C TYR A 71 -6.27 -14.47 -25.41
N GLY A 72 -6.14 -13.49 -24.51
CA GLY A 72 -7.11 -13.24 -23.43
C GLY A 72 -7.20 -14.35 -22.38
N ASP A 73 -8.08 -14.17 -21.41
CA ASP A 73 -8.29 -15.11 -20.31
C ASP A 73 -9.04 -16.37 -20.77
N HIS A 74 -8.74 -17.54 -20.18
CA HIS A 74 -9.50 -18.75 -20.45
C HIS A 74 -10.91 -18.66 -19.83
N PRO A 75 -12.00 -18.72 -20.62
CA PRO A 75 -13.36 -18.56 -20.11
C PRO A 75 -13.91 -19.81 -19.45
N LEU A 76 -13.58 -20.99 -19.99
CA LEU A 76 -14.15 -22.28 -19.58
C LEU A 76 -13.44 -22.86 -18.35
N PHE A 77 -12.11 -22.87 -18.34
CA PHE A 77 -11.31 -23.44 -17.25
C PHE A 77 -10.54 -22.34 -16.52
N LYS A 78 -11.28 -21.49 -15.78
CA LYS A 78 -10.74 -20.32 -15.05
C LYS A 78 -9.63 -20.65 -14.05
N GLN A 79 -9.57 -21.91 -13.60
CA GLN A 79 -8.49 -22.41 -12.75
C GLN A 79 -7.12 -22.29 -13.44
N ALA A 80 -7.08 -22.42 -14.78
CA ALA A 80 -5.85 -22.31 -15.57
C ALA A 80 -5.28 -20.88 -15.59
N ASN A 81 -6.14 -19.85 -15.51
CA ASN A 81 -5.70 -18.46 -15.49
C ASN A 81 -4.77 -18.13 -14.30
N ARG A 82 -4.78 -18.96 -13.26
CA ARG A 82 -4.05 -18.77 -11.99
C ARG A 82 -2.80 -19.66 -11.86
N GLY A 83 -2.34 -20.28 -12.95
CA GLY A 83 -1.17 -21.17 -12.93
C GLY A 83 -0.58 -21.41 -14.30
N LEU A 84 0.39 -22.31 -14.39
CA LEU A 84 1.01 -22.72 -15.65
C LEU A 84 0.47 -24.11 -16.04
N TYR A 85 -0.47 -24.13 -16.98
CA TYR A 85 -1.18 -25.36 -17.36
C TYR A 85 -0.71 -25.95 -18.70
N GLY A 86 -0.02 -25.18 -19.54
CA GLY A 86 0.51 -25.67 -20.81
C GLY A 86 -0.61 -26.10 -21.75
N ASP A 87 -1.63 -25.25 -21.88
CA ASP A 87 -2.86 -25.48 -22.66
C ASP A 87 -3.71 -26.69 -22.20
N GLN A 88 -3.36 -27.34 -21.08
CA GLN A 88 -4.13 -28.46 -20.56
C GLN A 88 -5.42 -27.99 -19.87
N MET A 89 -6.55 -28.35 -20.46
CA MET A 89 -7.89 -28.09 -19.93
C MET A 89 -8.53 -29.36 -19.35
N ILE A 90 -9.60 -29.18 -18.57
CA ILE A 90 -10.47 -30.29 -18.17
C ILE A 90 -11.18 -30.85 -19.41
N GLN A 91 -11.09 -32.16 -19.62
CA GLN A 91 -11.79 -32.84 -20.70
C GLN A 91 -13.05 -33.50 -20.16
N PHE A 92 -14.12 -33.51 -20.95
CA PHE A 92 -15.38 -34.16 -20.61
C PHE A 92 -15.66 -35.29 -21.61
N GLY A 93 -16.20 -36.40 -21.12
CA GLY A 93 -16.56 -37.54 -21.96
C GLY A 93 -17.44 -38.52 -21.22
N ASN A 94 -17.45 -39.76 -21.68
CA ASN A 94 -18.29 -40.81 -21.12
C ASN A 94 -17.45 -42.00 -20.65
N ASN A 95 -17.83 -42.60 -19.52
CA ASN A 95 -17.55 -43.99 -19.22
C ASN A 95 -18.49 -44.85 -20.08
N VAL A 96 -17.95 -45.86 -20.77
CA VAL A 96 -18.72 -46.80 -21.58
C VAL A 96 -18.62 -48.17 -20.93
N SER A 97 -19.75 -48.76 -20.55
CA SER A 97 -19.74 -50.10 -19.99
C SER A 97 -19.39 -51.14 -21.07
N ARG A 98 -18.52 -52.11 -20.74
CA ARG A 98 -18.04 -53.10 -21.71
C ARG A 98 -19.14 -54.00 -22.27
N LYS A 99 -20.19 -54.28 -21.49
CA LYS A 99 -21.24 -55.25 -21.84
C LYS A 99 -22.49 -54.61 -22.46
N THR A 100 -22.87 -53.42 -22.01
CA THR A 100 -24.16 -52.80 -22.34
C THR A 100 -23.98 -51.47 -23.06
N GLU A 101 -22.72 -51.05 -23.29
CA GLU A 101 -22.33 -49.77 -23.89
C GLU A 101 -23.01 -48.55 -23.27
N THR A 102 -23.44 -48.68 -22.01
CA THR A 102 -24.14 -47.64 -21.29
C THR A 102 -23.18 -46.50 -21.01
N LYS A 103 -23.54 -45.30 -21.49
CA LYS A 103 -22.69 -44.09 -21.42
C LYS A 103 -23.03 -43.29 -20.17
N THR A 104 -22.07 -43.15 -19.26
CA THR A 104 -22.20 -42.28 -18.07
C THR A 104 -21.19 -41.12 -18.13
N ARG A 105 -21.60 -39.90 -17.78
CA ARG A 105 -20.73 -38.71 -17.89
C ARG A 105 -19.53 -38.81 -16.95
N ARG A 106 -18.35 -38.44 -17.45
CA ARG A 106 -17.11 -38.31 -16.66
C ARG A 106 -16.31 -37.10 -17.11
N TYR A 107 -15.29 -36.77 -16.34
CA TYR A 107 -14.29 -35.77 -16.70
C TYR A 107 -12.87 -36.27 -16.41
N TRP A 108 -11.89 -35.69 -17.10
CA TRP A 108 -10.46 -35.91 -16.85
C TRP A 108 -9.81 -34.58 -16.50
N LYS A 109 -9.26 -34.48 -15.28
CA LYS A 109 -8.52 -33.32 -14.82
C LYS A 109 -7.04 -33.47 -15.16
N PRO A 110 -6.35 -32.39 -15.54
CA PRO A 110 -4.90 -32.43 -15.62
C PRO A 110 -4.29 -32.66 -14.22
N ASN A 111 -3.13 -33.31 -14.17
CA ASN A 111 -2.41 -33.52 -12.92
C ASN A 111 -1.70 -32.22 -12.50
N VAL A 112 -2.38 -31.43 -11.65
CA VAL A 112 -1.92 -30.13 -11.16
C VAL A 112 -1.25 -30.28 -9.80
N LEU A 113 -0.04 -29.75 -9.68
CA LEU A 113 0.77 -29.75 -8.47
C LEU A 113 1.00 -28.31 -8.00
N SER A 114 1.15 -28.10 -6.69
CA SER A 114 1.66 -26.82 -6.16
C SER A 114 3.15 -26.98 -5.87
N LYS A 115 4.00 -26.22 -6.57
CA LYS A 115 5.46 -26.29 -6.44
C LYS A 115 6.05 -24.89 -6.31
N SER A 116 7.15 -24.82 -5.56
CA SER A 116 7.95 -23.60 -5.42
C SER A 116 9.16 -23.72 -6.33
N LEU A 117 9.27 -22.84 -7.31
CA LEU A 117 10.31 -22.86 -8.32
C LEU A 117 11.21 -21.65 -8.18
N TYR A 118 12.52 -21.83 -8.34
CA TYR A 118 13.45 -20.73 -8.29
C TYR A 118 13.51 -20.00 -9.63
N SER A 119 13.39 -18.68 -9.60
CA SER A 119 13.69 -17.79 -10.72
C SER A 119 15.05 -17.15 -10.48
N VAL A 120 15.94 -17.29 -11.46
CA VAL A 120 17.32 -16.79 -11.41
C VAL A 120 17.31 -15.27 -11.54
N ALA A 121 16.59 -14.73 -12.52
CA ALA A 121 16.51 -13.29 -12.78
C ALA A 121 15.81 -12.51 -11.65
N LEU A 122 14.87 -13.16 -10.94
CA LEU A 122 14.19 -12.55 -9.79
C LEU A 122 14.88 -12.84 -8.46
N LYS A 123 15.85 -13.77 -8.42
CA LYS A 123 16.54 -14.25 -7.21
C LYS A 123 15.58 -14.70 -6.11
N LYS A 124 14.41 -15.23 -6.50
CA LYS A 124 13.30 -15.56 -5.60
C LYS A 124 12.66 -16.89 -5.97
N LYS A 125 12.13 -17.59 -4.96
CA LYS A 125 11.28 -18.77 -5.17
C LYS A 125 9.82 -18.35 -5.36
N ILE A 126 9.20 -18.86 -6.41
CA ILE A 126 7.84 -18.56 -6.86
C ILE A 126 6.97 -19.79 -6.64
N LYS A 127 5.96 -19.68 -5.77
CA LYS A 127 4.97 -20.73 -5.58
C LYS A 127 3.89 -20.64 -6.66
N LEU A 128 3.75 -21.70 -7.46
CA LEU A 128 2.80 -21.77 -8.57
C LEU A 128 1.99 -23.07 -8.54
N ARG A 129 0.82 -23.05 -9.19
CA ARG A 129 0.11 -24.26 -9.62
C ARG A 129 0.57 -24.61 -11.03
N ILE A 130 1.09 -25.82 -11.19
CA ILE A 130 1.75 -26.24 -12.42
C ILE A 130 1.28 -27.64 -12.76
N THR A 131 1.03 -27.92 -14.04
CA THR A 131 0.77 -29.30 -14.46
C THR A 131 2.07 -30.11 -14.52
N SER A 132 1.99 -31.40 -14.23
CA SER A 132 3.17 -32.28 -14.32
C SER A 132 3.85 -32.27 -15.69
N LYS A 133 3.09 -32.05 -16.78
CA LYS A 133 3.64 -31.88 -18.14
C LYS A 133 4.49 -30.61 -18.25
N VAL A 134 4.00 -29.49 -17.74
CA VAL A 134 4.74 -28.22 -17.75
C VAL A 134 6.01 -28.33 -16.89
N LEU A 135 5.93 -28.98 -15.73
CA LEU A 135 7.11 -29.20 -14.89
C LEU A 135 8.21 -29.96 -15.64
N LYS A 136 7.86 -31.03 -16.36
CA LYS A 136 8.82 -31.76 -17.22
C LYS A 136 9.40 -30.89 -18.34
N THR A 137 8.58 -30.01 -18.96
CA THR A 137 9.09 -29.11 -19.99
C THR A 137 10.06 -28.07 -19.43
N MET A 138 9.83 -27.62 -18.20
CA MET A 138 10.71 -26.70 -17.51
C MET A 138 12.05 -27.33 -17.17
N ASP A 139 12.05 -28.57 -16.67
CA ASP A 139 13.28 -29.32 -16.39
C ASP A 139 14.10 -29.53 -17.67
N ARG A 140 13.43 -29.84 -18.79
CA ARG A 140 14.07 -29.97 -20.10
C ARG A 140 14.66 -28.65 -20.62
N GLU A 141 14.02 -27.53 -20.32
CA GLU A 141 14.45 -26.20 -20.80
C GLU A 141 15.43 -25.51 -19.85
N GLY A 142 15.68 -26.08 -18.67
CA GLY A 142 16.66 -25.57 -17.72
C GLY A 142 16.11 -24.57 -16.70
N GLY A 143 14.79 -24.51 -16.49
CA GLY A 143 14.19 -23.74 -15.39
C GLY A 143 12.94 -22.94 -15.75
N LEU A 144 12.48 -22.12 -14.80
CA LEU A 144 11.28 -21.29 -14.96
C LEU A 144 11.49 -20.12 -15.92
N ASP A 145 12.64 -19.45 -15.84
CA ASP A 145 12.89 -18.25 -16.63
C ASP A 145 13.01 -18.59 -18.12
N GLU A 146 13.73 -19.67 -18.46
CA GLU A 146 13.83 -20.16 -19.84
C GLU A 146 12.47 -20.59 -20.41
N TYR A 147 11.63 -21.22 -19.56
CA TYR A 147 10.27 -21.59 -19.96
C TYR A 147 9.41 -20.36 -20.31
N LEU A 148 9.52 -19.28 -19.53
CA LEU A 148 8.74 -18.06 -19.72
C LEU A 148 9.25 -17.20 -20.88
N LEU A 149 10.57 -17.14 -21.09
CA LEU A 149 11.22 -16.29 -22.11
C LEU A 149 11.25 -16.91 -23.51
N LYS A 150 10.94 -18.21 -23.64
CA LYS A 150 10.94 -18.88 -24.95
C LYS A 150 9.96 -18.23 -25.93
N ASP A 151 10.46 -17.89 -27.12
CA ASP A 151 9.77 -17.00 -28.05
C ASP A 151 8.89 -17.70 -29.11
N ASN A 152 8.39 -18.89 -28.80
CA ASN A 152 7.54 -19.62 -29.73
C ASN A 152 6.07 -19.19 -29.59
N GLU A 153 5.34 -19.04 -30.70
CA GLU A 153 3.89 -18.75 -30.67
C GLU A 153 3.10 -19.79 -29.86
N HIS A 154 3.45 -21.07 -30.01
CA HIS A 154 2.86 -22.15 -29.22
C HIS A 154 3.11 -21.98 -27.73
N ARG A 155 4.32 -21.52 -27.35
CA ARG A 155 4.63 -21.23 -25.94
C ARG A 155 3.80 -20.09 -25.43
N LEU A 156 3.65 -19.01 -26.21
CA LEU A 156 2.82 -17.87 -25.82
C LEU A 156 1.40 -18.31 -25.48
N LYS A 157 0.78 -19.17 -26.30
CA LYS A 157 -0.56 -19.75 -26.04
C LYS A 157 -0.61 -20.59 -24.75
N GLU A 158 0.45 -21.36 -24.48
CA GLU A 158 0.57 -22.26 -23.33
C GLU A 158 0.72 -21.53 -21.97
N LEU A 159 1.23 -20.29 -21.97
CA LEU A 159 1.53 -19.52 -20.75
C LEU A 159 0.27 -19.13 -19.96
N GLY A 160 -0.79 -18.74 -20.66
CA GLY A 160 -1.97 -18.12 -20.07
C GLY A 160 -1.69 -16.74 -19.45
N PRO A 161 -2.71 -16.09 -18.85
CA PRO A 161 -2.61 -14.72 -18.33
C PRO A 161 -1.57 -14.54 -17.22
N LEU A 162 -1.48 -15.49 -16.28
CA LEU A 162 -0.47 -15.45 -15.22
C LEU A 162 0.94 -15.62 -15.78
N GLY A 163 1.14 -16.59 -16.67
CA GLY A 163 2.44 -16.82 -17.31
C GLY A 163 2.89 -15.61 -18.12
N TRP A 164 1.96 -14.94 -18.81
CA TRP A 164 2.20 -13.68 -19.52
C TRP A 164 2.65 -12.56 -18.58
N ALA A 165 1.97 -12.39 -17.44
CA ALA A 165 2.35 -11.39 -16.44
C ALA A 165 3.73 -11.69 -15.82
N LEU A 166 4.04 -12.97 -15.55
CA LEU A 166 5.37 -13.37 -15.09
C LEU A 166 6.45 -13.11 -16.16
N ARG A 167 6.19 -13.45 -17.43
CA ARG A 167 7.08 -13.12 -18.56
C ARG A 167 7.33 -11.62 -18.64
N TRP A 168 6.29 -10.80 -18.56
CA TRP A 168 6.43 -9.34 -18.54
C TRP A 168 7.30 -8.88 -17.36
N THR A 169 7.08 -9.38 -16.14
CA THR A 169 7.91 -8.99 -14.99
C THR A 169 9.38 -9.37 -15.13
N LEU A 170 9.67 -10.50 -15.80
CA LEU A 170 11.04 -10.92 -16.10
C LEU A 170 11.69 -9.99 -17.12
N LEU A 171 10.95 -9.60 -18.17
CA LEU A 171 11.44 -8.68 -19.19
C LEU A 171 11.78 -7.28 -18.65
N GLN A 172 11.24 -6.89 -17.50
CA GLN A 172 11.60 -5.63 -16.83
C GLN A 172 12.93 -5.70 -16.06
N LYS A 173 13.52 -6.89 -15.87
CA LYS A 173 14.76 -7.05 -15.09
C LYS A 173 15.98 -6.69 -15.92
N PRO A 174 16.97 -5.97 -15.36
CA PRO A 174 18.14 -5.53 -16.12
C PRO A 174 18.93 -6.70 -16.69
N GLU A 175 19.10 -7.78 -15.91
CA GLU A 175 19.80 -9.00 -16.35
C GLU A 175 19.16 -9.63 -17.61
N VAL A 176 17.83 -9.58 -17.71
CA VAL A 176 17.08 -10.12 -18.87
C VAL A 176 17.14 -9.14 -20.03
N VAL A 177 17.00 -7.83 -19.78
CA VAL A 177 17.13 -6.77 -20.79
C VAL A 177 18.51 -6.85 -21.46
N ASP A 178 19.58 -6.97 -20.68
CA ASP A 178 20.95 -7.07 -21.20
C ASP A 178 21.15 -8.34 -22.04
N ARG A 179 20.56 -9.47 -21.61
CA ARG A 179 20.52 -10.70 -22.42
C ARG A 179 19.79 -10.52 -23.74
N MET A 180 18.63 -9.85 -23.74
CA MET A 180 17.88 -9.60 -24.98
C MET A 180 18.64 -8.66 -25.93
N ARG A 181 19.31 -7.63 -25.39
CA ARG A 181 20.15 -6.71 -26.16
C ARG A 181 21.34 -7.41 -26.79
N THR A 182 22.04 -8.27 -26.04
CA THR A 182 23.17 -9.05 -26.58
C THR A 182 22.72 -10.03 -27.67
N GLN A 183 21.58 -10.70 -27.49
CA GLN A 183 21.00 -11.56 -28.52
C GLN A 183 20.59 -10.75 -29.77
N ALA A 184 19.95 -9.59 -29.59
CA ALA A 184 19.56 -8.72 -30.68
C ALA A 184 20.77 -8.16 -31.46
N ALA A 185 21.83 -7.76 -30.76
CA ALA A 185 23.08 -7.33 -31.37
C ALA A 185 23.76 -8.47 -32.13
N ALA A 186 23.73 -9.70 -31.60
CA ALA A 186 24.25 -10.89 -32.29
C ALA A 186 23.44 -11.23 -33.56
N LEU A 187 22.14 -10.90 -33.59
CA LEU A 187 21.29 -11.00 -34.78
C LEU A 187 21.49 -9.84 -35.78
N GLY A 188 22.37 -8.87 -35.46
CA GLY A 188 22.69 -7.75 -36.35
C GLY A 188 21.65 -6.62 -36.35
N LEU A 189 20.80 -6.52 -35.33
CA LEU A 189 19.83 -5.42 -35.23
C LEU A 189 20.53 -4.09 -34.94
N HIS A 190 20.03 -3.00 -35.53
CA HIS A 190 20.59 -1.67 -35.33
C HIS A 190 20.39 -1.20 -33.88
N GLN A 191 21.39 -0.50 -33.34
CA GLN A 191 21.41 -0.08 -31.94
C GLN A 191 20.19 0.78 -31.56
N SER A 192 19.73 1.66 -32.46
CA SER A 192 18.52 2.47 -32.19
C SER A 192 17.25 1.65 -32.04
N THR A 193 17.11 0.56 -32.79
CA THR A 193 15.97 -0.37 -32.70
C THR A 193 16.03 -1.15 -31.38
N ILE A 194 17.23 -1.55 -30.97
CA ILE A 194 17.46 -2.23 -29.69
C ILE A 194 17.12 -1.31 -28.52
N ASP A 195 17.54 -0.04 -28.58
CA ASP A 195 17.27 0.96 -27.54
C ASP A 195 15.79 1.33 -27.44
N ALA A 196 15.09 1.39 -28.57
CA ALA A 196 13.65 1.62 -28.60
C ALA A 196 12.85 0.47 -27.99
N GLN A 197 13.22 -0.78 -28.30
CA GLN A 197 12.48 -1.97 -27.86
C GLN A 197 12.84 -2.38 -26.41
N TRP A 198 14.11 -2.30 -26.02
CA TRP A 198 14.62 -2.71 -24.71
C TRP A 198 15.45 -1.59 -24.07
N PRO A 199 14.80 -0.53 -23.56
CA PRO A 199 15.48 0.61 -22.96
C PRO A 199 16.16 0.22 -21.64
N THR A 200 17.38 0.73 -21.43
CA THR A 200 18.12 0.53 -20.18
C THR A 200 17.53 1.42 -19.06
N ARG A 201 17.74 1.03 -17.79
CA ARG A 201 17.28 1.79 -16.61
C ARG A 201 17.66 3.27 -16.60
N ARG A 202 18.79 3.65 -17.23
CA ARG A 202 19.23 5.04 -17.36
C ARG A 202 18.39 5.85 -18.36
N MET A 203 17.78 5.21 -19.37
CA MET A 203 17.00 5.84 -20.43
C MET A 203 15.49 5.95 -20.09
N LEU A 204 15.04 5.17 -19.10
CA LEU A 204 13.66 5.13 -18.63
C LEU A 204 13.11 6.49 -18.11
N PRO A 205 13.87 7.31 -17.35
CA PRO A 205 13.41 8.64 -16.93
C PRO A 205 13.11 9.55 -18.12
N ASP A 206 14.00 9.61 -19.12
CA ASP A 206 13.85 10.47 -20.30
C ASP A 206 12.63 10.05 -21.15
N GLN A 207 12.40 8.74 -21.29
CA GLN A 207 11.20 8.23 -21.96
C GLN A 207 9.91 8.56 -21.20
N LYS A 208 9.91 8.42 -19.86
CA LYS A 208 8.74 8.77 -19.04
C LYS A 208 8.41 10.26 -19.15
N LEU A 209 9.42 11.14 -19.09
CA LEU A 209 9.25 12.58 -19.29
C LEU A 209 8.63 12.89 -20.67
N SER A 210 8.96 12.13 -21.72
CA SER A 210 8.34 12.29 -23.04
C SER A 210 6.90 11.75 -23.12
N GLN A 211 6.59 10.67 -22.39
CA GLN A 211 5.27 10.01 -22.37
C GLN A 211 4.27 10.68 -21.41
N ASP A 212 4.74 11.35 -20.36
CA ASP A 212 3.93 12.10 -19.38
C ASP A 212 3.17 13.30 -19.99
N SER A 213 3.40 13.60 -21.26
CA SER A 213 2.53 14.49 -22.06
C SER A 213 1.14 13.90 -22.34
N LEU A 214 0.90 12.60 -22.08
CA LEU A 214 -0.35 11.88 -22.39
C LEU A 214 -0.94 11.12 -21.17
N VAL A 215 -1.15 11.81 -20.04
CA VAL A 215 -1.68 11.18 -18.82
C VAL A 215 -3.22 11.12 -18.80
N ARG A 216 -3.79 9.98 -18.38
CA ARG A 216 -5.24 9.74 -18.18
C ARG A 216 -5.76 10.46 -16.93
N ALA A 217 -7.01 10.91 -16.97
CA ALA A 217 -7.67 11.63 -15.87
C ALA A 217 -7.71 10.92 -14.51
N ALA A 218 -7.47 9.59 -14.46
CA ALA A 218 -7.43 8.82 -13.22
C ALA A 218 -6.12 8.99 -12.44
N ASP A 219 -5.03 9.34 -13.12
CA ASP A 219 -3.71 9.61 -12.51
C ASP A 219 -3.60 11.09 -12.07
N LEU A 220 -4.63 11.89 -12.36
CA LEU A 220 -4.77 13.28 -11.97
C LEU A 220 -5.25 13.47 -10.52
N ILE A 221 -5.48 12.38 -9.78
CA ILE A 221 -5.51 12.43 -8.30
C ILE A 221 -4.05 12.52 -7.85
N GLY A 222 -3.42 13.65 -8.20
CA GLY A 222 -2.22 14.10 -7.54
C GLY A 222 -2.65 14.54 -6.15
N ASP A 223 -2.50 13.61 -5.21
CA ASP A 223 -2.23 13.99 -3.83
C ASP A 223 -1.10 15.04 -3.89
N GLU A 224 -1.38 16.24 -3.37
CA GLU A 224 -0.46 17.03 -2.55
C GLU A 224 -0.75 18.53 -2.58
N HIS A 225 -1.20 19.02 -1.41
CA HIS A 225 -0.67 20.22 -0.80
C HIS A 225 0.60 19.83 -0.02
N GLY A 226 1.78 20.20 -0.52
CA GLY A 226 3.09 19.94 0.09
C GLY A 226 3.38 20.62 1.44
N GLU A 227 2.35 20.94 2.23
CA GLU A 227 2.47 21.33 3.64
C GLU A 227 1.45 20.62 4.55
N ILE A 228 0.43 19.92 4.00
CA ILE A 228 -0.59 19.17 4.76
C ILE A 228 -0.62 17.69 4.35
N ALA A 229 -0.36 17.39 3.07
CA ALA A 229 -0.39 16.03 2.54
C ALA A 229 0.79 15.18 3.03
N GLU A 230 1.91 15.82 3.39
CA GLU A 230 3.06 15.15 3.97
C GLU A 230 2.81 14.53 5.35
N GLU A 231 1.75 14.96 6.06
CA GLU A 231 1.26 14.33 7.30
C GLU A 231 0.13 13.32 7.04
N GLN A 232 -0.66 13.51 5.98
CA GLN A 232 -1.70 12.56 5.55
C GLN A 232 -1.12 11.32 4.86
N HIS A 233 0.08 11.43 4.28
CA HIS A 233 0.79 10.31 3.67
C HIS A 233 1.32 9.29 4.70
N LEU A 234 1.24 9.60 5.99
CA LEU A 234 1.42 8.62 7.06
C LEU A 234 0.14 7.84 7.36
N ASP A 235 -1.04 8.47 7.28
CA ASP A 235 -2.32 7.79 7.48
C ASP A 235 -2.63 6.81 6.32
N ALA A 236 -2.09 7.06 5.12
CA ALA A 236 -2.14 6.15 3.97
C ALA A 236 -1.00 5.11 3.91
N LYS A 237 -0.04 5.14 4.85
CA LYS A 237 0.93 4.05 5.06
C LYS A 237 0.35 2.96 5.98
N GLU A 238 -0.94 2.66 5.85
CA GLU A 238 -1.55 1.43 6.41
C GLU A 238 -0.88 0.16 5.86
N ASP A 239 -0.19 0.26 4.71
CA ASP A 239 0.43 -0.86 4.01
C ASP A 239 1.81 -1.30 4.54
N LEU A 240 2.40 -0.63 5.55
CA LEU A 240 3.66 -1.07 6.18
C LEU A 240 3.44 -1.97 7.41
N ALA A 241 2.20 -2.20 7.84
CA ALA A 241 1.92 -2.97 9.04
C ALA A 241 1.60 -4.47 8.79
N GLU A 242 1.57 -4.94 7.54
CA GLU A 242 1.09 -6.29 7.19
C GLU A 242 2.23 -7.27 6.82
N SER A 243 3.35 -7.20 7.52
CA SER A 243 4.44 -8.20 7.46
C SER A 243 4.54 -9.11 8.68
N ALA A 244 3.56 -9.09 9.59
CA ALA A 244 3.54 -9.98 10.76
C ALA A 244 2.53 -11.11 10.56
N THR A 245 3.00 -12.34 10.78
CA THR A 245 2.19 -13.53 11.06
C THR A 245 1.03 -13.16 12.00
N PRO A 246 -0.25 -13.36 11.63
CA PRO A 246 -1.41 -12.84 12.38
C PRO A 246 -1.60 -13.28 13.85
N ASP A 247 -0.66 -14.02 14.45
CA ASP A 247 -0.88 -14.76 15.70
C ASP A 247 -0.06 -14.25 16.91
N GLU A 248 0.76 -13.19 16.79
CA GLU A 248 1.70 -12.80 17.89
C GLU A 248 1.25 -11.62 18.78
N TYR A 249 0.36 -10.73 18.32
CA TYR A 249 0.02 -9.49 19.04
C TYR A 249 -1.46 -9.40 19.43
N THR A 250 -1.72 -8.94 20.66
CA THR A 250 -3.07 -8.62 21.15
C THR A 250 -3.68 -7.41 20.43
N ARG A 251 -5.03 -7.27 20.44
CA ARG A 251 -5.72 -6.12 19.81
C ARG A 251 -5.22 -4.76 20.30
N LEU A 252 -4.80 -4.69 21.57
CA LEU A 252 -4.25 -3.46 22.16
C LEU A 252 -2.84 -3.19 21.63
N GLU A 253 -1.96 -4.20 21.60
CA GLU A 253 -0.62 -4.08 21.02
C GLU A 253 -0.68 -3.72 19.53
N GLN A 254 -1.64 -4.26 18.78
CA GLN A 254 -1.87 -3.86 17.38
C GLN A 254 -2.24 -2.38 17.24
N ARG A 255 -3.05 -1.83 18.15
CA ARG A 255 -3.40 -0.40 18.16
C ARG A 255 -2.18 0.44 18.49
N VAL A 256 -1.46 0.09 19.56
CA VAL A 256 -0.25 0.79 20.04
C VAL A 256 0.83 0.78 18.97
N ARG A 257 1.02 -0.35 18.29
CA ARG A 257 1.94 -0.48 17.15
C ARG A 257 1.59 0.51 16.02
N ARG A 258 0.31 0.61 15.64
CA ARG A 258 -0.13 1.57 14.61
C ARG A 258 0.12 3.01 15.04
N GLU A 259 -0.18 3.35 16.29
CA GLU A 259 0.05 4.68 16.85
C GLU A 259 1.56 5.01 16.90
N ALA A 260 2.40 4.06 17.32
CA ALA A 260 3.85 4.21 17.40
C ALA A 260 4.50 4.45 16.02
N ILE A 261 4.04 3.75 14.98
CA ILE A 261 4.49 3.96 13.59
C ILE A 261 4.24 5.41 13.16
N LEU A 262 3.01 5.90 13.37
CA LEU A 262 2.61 7.24 12.97
C LEU A 262 3.35 8.31 13.79
N GLU A 263 3.47 8.09 15.09
CA GLU A 263 4.14 8.97 16.03
C GLU A 263 5.63 9.14 15.67
N TYR A 264 6.36 8.03 15.50
CA TYR A 264 7.79 8.06 15.19
C TYR A 264 8.07 8.79 13.88
N ALA A 265 7.33 8.45 12.82
CA ALA A 265 7.58 9.06 11.51
C ALA A 265 7.17 10.56 11.48
N LYS A 266 6.13 10.98 12.23
CA LYS A 266 5.83 12.41 12.44
C LYS A 266 6.96 13.12 13.19
N ALA A 267 7.50 12.50 14.24
CA ALA A 267 8.57 13.08 15.07
C ALA A 267 9.88 13.24 14.28
N VAL A 268 10.32 12.21 13.55
CA VAL A 268 11.54 12.26 12.71
C VAL A 268 11.43 13.35 11.64
N LYS A 269 10.27 13.46 10.98
CA LYS A 269 10.04 14.48 9.96
C LYS A 269 10.05 15.89 10.55
N ALA A 270 9.46 16.09 11.73
CA ALA A 270 9.51 17.36 12.44
C ALA A 270 10.94 17.71 12.86
N ALA A 271 11.71 16.75 13.40
CA ALA A 271 13.11 16.95 13.78
C ALA A 271 13.97 17.40 12.59
N GLN A 272 13.86 16.73 11.44
CA GLN A 272 14.54 17.13 10.20
C GLN A 272 14.13 18.53 9.73
N ARG A 273 12.85 18.90 9.86
CA ARG A 273 12.36 20.25 9.54
C ARG A 273 12.94 21.32 10.47
N TYR A 274 13.17 21.02 11.75
CA TYR A 274 13.80 21.96 12.67
C TYR A 274 15.29 22.15 12.34
N LEU A 275 16.00 21.05 12.07
CA LEU A 275 17.41 21.06 11.70
C LEU A 275 17.64 21.83 10.38
N THR A 276 16.88 21.50 9.34
CA THR A 276 16.99 22.17 8.02
C THR A 276 16.70 23.66 8.05
N ARG A 277 15.95 24.13 9.06
CA ARG A 277 15.65 25.56 9.27
C ARG A 277 16.64 26.24 10.22
N GLY A 278 17.62 25.52 10.76
CA GLY A 278 18.57 26.05 11.75
C GLY A 278 17.92 26.41 13.09
N LEU A 279 16.77 25.81 13.41
CA LEU A 279 16.02 26.07 14.65
C LEU A 279 16.54 25.25 15.84
N VAL A 280 17.35 24.23 15.57
CA VAL A 280 17.92 23.29 16.52
C VAL A 280 19.30 22.86 16.00
N ASP A 281 20.24 22.55 16.89
CA ASP A 281 21.63 22.26 16.53
C ASP A 281 21.90 20.76 16.32
N SER A 282 21.16 19.89 17.01
CA SER A 282 21.27 18.42 16.87
C SER A 282 19.96 17.75 16.44
N GLU A 283 20.07 16.59 15.79
CA GLU A 283 18.90 15.75 15.49
C GLU A 283 18.22 15.22 16.76
N GLU A 284 18.97 14.99 17.85
CA GLU A 284 18.44 14.51 19.12
C GLU A 284 17.58 15.57 19.81
N GLU A 285 18.08 16.81 19.87
CA GLU A 285 17.32 17.98 20.32
C GLU A 285 16.08 18.18 19.43
N GLY A 286 16.21 17.94 18.12
CA GLY A 286 15.10 18.03 17.17
C GLY A 286 14.00 17.01 17.46
N LEU A 287 14.37 15.79 17.85
CA LEU A 287 13.43 14.75 18.28
C LEU A 287 12.76 15.13 19.61
N LYS A 288 13.52 15.59 20.61
CA LYS A 288 12.97 16.07 21.88
C LYS A 288 11.94 17.18 21.66
N LEU A 289 12.31 18.20 20.88
CA LEU A 289 11.42 19.30 20.53
C LEU A 289 10.17 18.83 19.77
N ALA A 290 10.31 17.87 18.86
CA ALA A 290 9.19 17.33 18.10
C ALA A 290 8.13 16.70 19.03
N PHE A 291 8.53 15.95 20.05
CA PHE A 291 7.61 15.38 21.03
C PHE A 291 7.03 16.41 21.99
N VAL A 292 7.84 17.34 22.50
CA VAL A 292 7.37 18.44 23.37
C VAL A 292 6.28 19.25 22.66
N ARG A 293 6.48 19.57 21.39
CA ARG A 293 5.53 20.35 20.58
C ARG A 293 4.50 19.52 19.83
N ALA A 294 4.34 18.23 20.14
CA ALA A 294 3.41 17.37 19.40
C ALA A 294 1.97 17.92 19.39
N LYS A 295 1.46 18.31 20.57
CA LYS A 295 0.12 18.90 20.70
C LYS A 295 -0.04 20.20 19.90
N GLU A 296 0.92 21.11 20.01
CA GLU A 296 0.91 22.37 19.25
C GLU A 296 0.93 22.13 17.74
N ARG A 297 1.71 21.15 17.28
CA ARG A 297 1.77 20.78 15.85
C ARG A 297 0.43 20.23 15.38
N ASP A 298 -0.22 19.37 16.17
CA ASP A 298 -1.52 18.81 15.83
C ASP A 298 -2.62 19.89 15.81
N GLU A 299 -2.61 20.82 16.78
CA GLU A 299 -3.50 21.98 16.80
C GLU A 299 -3.26 22.92 15.61
N ALA A 300 -2.01 23.18 15.25
CA ALA A 300 -1.67 23.96 14.06
C ALA A 300 -2.14 23.27 12.76
N ALA A 301 -1.95 21.95 12.65
CA ALA A 301 -2.39 21.16 11.51
C ALA A 301 -3.92 21.15 11.37
N THR A 302 -4.65 20.99 12.47
CA THR A 302 -6.12 21.06 12.47
C THR A 302 -6.62 22.46 12.11
N ALA A 303 -5.98 23.53 12.63
CA ALA A 303 -6.30 24.90 12.27
C ALA A 303 -6.06 25.19 10.78
N LEU A 304 -4.97 24.68 10.19
CA LEU A 304 -4.70 24.79 8.75
C LEU A 304 -5.75 24.05 7.91
N LYS A 305 -6.15 22.84 8.32
CA LYS A 305 -7.23 22.08 7.65
C LYS A 305 -8.55 22.84 7.68
N GLN A 306 -8.91 23.45 8.82
CA GLN A 306 -10.11 24.27 8.95
C GLN A 306 -10.04 25.54 8.08
N LYS A 307 -8.90 26.24 8.07
CA LYS A 307 -8.68 27.40 7.19
C LYS A 307 -8.82 27.01 5.72
N TYR A 308 -8.28 25.87 5.33
CA TYR A 308 -8.39 25.34 3.97
C TYR A 308 -9.83 24.98 3.61
N ALA A 309 -10.57 24.31 4.50
CA ALA A 309 -11.98 23.99 4.28
C ALA A 309 -12.81 25.28 4.10
N LYS A 310 -12.63 26.28 4.97
CA LYS A 310 -13.29 27.59 4.83
C LYS A 310 -12.94 28.26 3.50
N LYS A 311 -11.67 28.19 3.07
CA LYS A 311 -11.24 28.72 1.77
C LYS A 311 -11.94 28.01 0.60
N LEU A 312 -12.06 26.68 0.65
CA LEU A 312 -12.77 25.91 -0.38
C LEU A 312 -14.25 26.27 -0.44
N ASP A 313 -14.90 26.41 0.71
CA ASP A 313 -16.32 26.77 0.79
C ASP A 313 -16.58 28.18 0.24
N GLN A 314 -15.68 29.13 0.51
CA GLN A 314 -15.74 30.48 -0.06
C GLN A 314 -15.52 30.50 -1.58
N MET A 315 -14.62 29.65 -2.08
CA MET A 315 -14.22 29.65 -3.49
C MET A 315 -15.20 28.90 -4.40
N PHE A 316 -15.80 27.82 -3.90
CA PHE A 316 -16.68 26.92 -4.63
C PHE A 316 -18.07 26.85 -3.99
N THR A 317 -18.95 27.73 -4.48
CA THR A 317 -20.38 27.75 -4.14
C THR A 317 -21.07 26.45 -4.56
N ILE A 318 -22.26 26.18 -3.99
CA ILE A 318 -23.02 24.95 -4.24
C ILE A 318 -23.30 24.76 -5.75
N GLN A 319 -23.55 25.84 -6.49
CA GLN A 319 -23.75 25.77 -7.95
C GLN A 319 -22.49 25.26 -8.66
N LYS A 320 -21.31 25.83 -8.36
CA LYS A 320 -20.04 25.37 -8.93
C LYS A 320 -19.75 23.91 -8.58
N VAL A 321 -20.13 23.46 -7.38
CA VAL A 321 -20.01 22.05 -6.99
C VAL A 321 -20.89 21.17 -7.89
N GLN A 322 -22.14 21.56 -8.15
CA GLN A 322 -23.01 20.84 -9.09
C GLN A 322 -22.45 20.85 -10.51
N ASP A 323 -21.96 22.00 -11.00
CA ASP A 323 -21.34 22.12 -12.32
C ASP A 323 -20.10 21.21 -12.46
N THR A 324 -19.31 21.08 -11.39
CA THR A 324 -18.16 20.17 -11.39
C THR A 324 -18.59 18.71 -11.32
N ARG A 325 -19.69 18.38 -10.64
CA ARG A 325 -20.27 17.02 -10.65
C ARG A 325 -20.73 16.63 -12.04
N THR A 326 -21.46 17.52 -12.72
CA THR A 326 -21.95 17.28 -14.08
C THR A 326 -20.81 17.23 -15.09
N LYS A 327 -19.83 18.14 -14.98
CA LYS A 327 -18.67 18.18 -15.88
C LYS A 327 -17.81 16.91 -15.85
N PHE A 328 -17.70 16.27 -14.69
CA PHE A 328 -16.84 15.10 -14.49
C PHE A 328 -17.62 13.79 -14.25
N ASP A 329 -18.94 13.80 -14.48
CA ASP A 329 -19.84 12.66 -14.26
C ASP A 329 -19.64 11.98 -12.89
N LEU A 330 -19.49 12.80 -11.83
CA LEU A 330 -19.17 12.31 -10.48
C LEU A 330 -20.43 11.72 -9.81
N PRO A 331 -20.33 10.53 -9.17
CA PRO A 331 -21.45 9.95 -8.43
C PRO A 331 -21.92 10.85 -7.27
N SER A 332 -23.23 10.82 -6.99
CA SER A 332 -23.82 11.55 -5.85
C SER A 332 -23.34 11.07 -4.48
N THR A 333 -22.72 9.89 -4.40
CA THR A 333 -22.08 9.36 -3.19
C THR A 333 -20.83 10.14 -2.77
N PHE A 334 -20.22 10.91 -3.67
CA PHE A 334 -19.08 11.76 -3.33
C PHE A 334 -19.49 12.93 -2.46
N SER A 335 -18.77 13.17 -1.36
CA SER A 335 -19.03 14.31 -0.48
C SER A 335 -18.76 15.64 -1.20
N ASP A 336 -19.52 16.68 -0.88
CA ASP A 336 -19.35 18.01 -1.47
C ASP A 336 -17.91 18.54 -1.26
N ASN A 337 -17.29 18.25 -0.11
CA ASN A 337 -15.90 18.63 0.17
C ASN A 337 -14.90 17.94 -0.76
N ALA A 338 -15.14 16.67 -1.11
CA ALA A 338 -14.32 15.97 -2.09
C ALA A 338 -14.45 16.62 -3.48
N VAL A 339 -15.68 16.98 -3.88
CA VAL A 339 -15.93 17.67 -5.15
C VAL A 339 -15.28 19.06 -5.17
N ARG A 340 -15.36 19.83 -4.07
CA ARG A 340 -14.64 21.12 -3.94
C ARG A 340 -13.13 20.96 -4.06
N THR A 341 -12.58 19.87 -3.51
CA THR A 341 -11.14 19.57 -3.63
C THR A 341 -10.76 19.28 -5.08
N ILE A 342 -11.59 18.52 -5.81
CA ILE A 342 -11.40 18.27 -7.25
C ILE A 342 -11.45 19.59 -8.03
N ALA A 343 -12.45 20.42 -7.77
CA ALA A 343 -12.61 21.73 -8.40
C ALA A 343 -11.40 22.65 -8.14
N TYR A 344 -10.89 22.66 -6.91
CA TYR A 344 -9.70 23.39 -6.51
C TYR A 344 -8.45 22.92 -7.26
N ASN A 345 -8.27 21.61 -7.41
CA ASN A 345 -7.13 21.04 -8.14
C ASN A 345 -7.16 21.41 -9.62
N GLN A 346 -8.34 21.43 -10.25
CA GLN A 346 -8.52 21.89 -11.62
C GLN A 346 -8.21 23.38 -11.78
N TRP A 347 -8.70 24.21 -10.86
CA TRP A 347 -8.36 25.64 -10.83
C TRP A 347 -6.85 25.85 -10.66
N ARG A 348 -6.22 25.13 -9.73
CA ARG A 348 -4.77 25.22 -9.48
C ARG A 348 -3.94 24.85 -10.71
N ARG A 349 -4.32 23.80 -11.45
CA ARG A 349 -3.63 23.42 -12.68
C ARG A 349 -3.69 24.50 -13.73
N ARG A 350 -4.86 25.08 -13.93
CA ARG A 350 -5.02 26.21 -14.84
C ARG A 350 -4.12 27.38 -14.45
N GLN A 351 -3.99 27.68 -13.15
CA GLN A 351 -3.06 28.72 -12.68
C GLN A 351 -1.58 28.38 -12.94
N ILE A 352 -1.21 27.10 -12.82
CA ILE A 352 0.15 26.63 -13.13
C ILE A 352 0.43 26.73 -14.64
N GLU A 353 -0.54 26.35 -15.48
CA GLU A 353 -0.47 26.48 -16.93
C GLU A 353 -0.37 27.96 -17.35
N GLU A 354 -1.16 28.84 -16.74
CA GLU A 354 -1.10 30.29 -16.96
C GLU A 354 0.24 30.90 -16.52
N ALA A 355 0.87 30.38 -15.47
CA ALA A 355 2.21 30.77 -15.04
C ALA A 355 3.36 30.12 -15.86
N GLY A 356 3.04 29.19 -16.75
CA GLY A 356 3.99 28.47 -17.61
C GLY A 356 4.79 27.35 -16.93
N SER A 357 4.98 27.39 -15.60
CA SER A 357 5.61 26.31 -14.84
C SER A 357 5.14 26.26 -13.38
N TYR A 358 5.33 25.09 -12.75
CA TYR A 358 5.00 24.90 -11.33
C TYR A 358 5.85 25.79 -10.42
N GLU A 359 7.14 25.95 -10.73
CA GLU A 359 8.07 26.76 -9.95
C GLU A 359 7.69 28.24 -10.01
N ALA A 360 7.39 28.76 -11.21
CA ALA A 360 6.92 30.13 -11.38
C ALA A 360 5.63 30.43 -10.60
N TRP A 361 4.64 29.53 -10.65
CA TRP A 361 3.42 29.65 -9.84
C TRP A 361 3.70 29.58 -8.33
N LYS A 362 4.62 28.71 -7.90
CA LYS A 362 5.00 28.58 -6.49
C LYS A 362 5.70 29.84 -5.98
N GLU A 363 6.55 30.45 -6.81
CA GLU A 363 7.24 31.70 -6.50
C GLU A 363 6.28 32.89 -6.44
N SER A 364 5.32 32.99 -7.35
CA SER A 364 4.30 34.05 -7.29
C SER A 364 3.46 33.95 -6.02
N VAL A 365 2.99 32.76 -5.66
CA VAL A 365 2.25 32.53 -4.41
C VAL A 365 3.12 32.79 -3.18
N ARG A 366 4.41 32.47 -3.23
CA ARG A 366 5.35 32.81 -2.14
C ARG A 366 5.53 34.32 -2.03
N ALA A 367 5.73 35.01 -3.14
CA ALA A 367 5.88 36.47 -3.19
C ALA A 367 4.65 37.17 -2.59
N GLU A 368 3.44 36.76 -2.98
CA GLU A 368 2.18 37.25 -2.42
C GLU A 368 2.11 37.06 -0.90
N ARG A 369 2.51 35.88 -0.39
CA ARG A 369 2.53 35.60 1.05
C ARG A 369 3.56 36.44 1.80
N THR A 370 4.72 36.69 1.20
CA THR A 370 5.80 37.47 1.82
C THR A 370 5.52 38.97 1.84
N GLN A 371 4.75 39.50 0.89
CA GLN A 371 4.43 40.93 0.81
C GLN A 371 3.66 41.49 2.02
N GLY A 372 3.04 40.63 2.84
CA GLY A 372 2.29 41.04 4.04
C GLY A 372 2.74 40.40 5.37
N SER A 373 3.81 39.60 5.38
CA SER A 373 4.28 38.94 6.61
C SER A 373 5.57 39.58 7.13
N PRO A 374 5.68 39.89 8.44
CA PRO A 374 6.93 40.37 9.01
C PRO A 374 8.05 39.32 8.84
N PRO A 375 9.33 39.75 8.80
CA PRO A 375 10.47 38.85 8.67
C PRO A 375 10.42 37.76 9.75
N ARG A 376 10.77 36.52 9.37
CA ARG A 376 10.85 35.42 10.34
C ARG A 376 12.04 35.64 11.26
N ASP A 377 11.77 35.88 12.53
CA ASP A 377 12.80 35.93 13.57
C ASP A 377 13.14 34.50 14.03
N ASP A 378 13.97 33.81 13.25
CA ASP A 378 14.35 32.43 13.53
C ASP A 378 15.32 32.33 14.73
N ALA A 379 16.04 33.40 15.07
CA ALA A 379 16.91 33.45 16.25
C ALA A 379 16.10 33.42 17.55
N SER A 380 15.05 34.26 17.64
CA SER A 380 14.14 34.23 18.79
C SER A 380 13.43 32.89 18.95
N ARG A 381 13.02 32.25 17.84
CA ARG A 381 12.42 30.91 17.87
C ARG A 381 13.39 29.82 18.32
N LYS A 382 14.65 29.89 17.87
CA LYS A 382 15.69 28.96 18.32
C LYS A 382 15.87 29.06 19.83
N ALA A 383 15.91 30.27 20.38
CA ALA A 383 15.99 30.49 21.82
C ALA A 383 14.73 30.00 22.57
N GLU A 384 13.54 30.21 22.01
CA GLU A 384 12.28 29.68 22.56
C GLU A 384 12.28 28.15 22.61
N TYR A 385 12.73 27.50 21.54
CA TYR A 385 12.77 26.03 21.47
C TYR A 385 13.82 25.43 22.40
N ALA A 386 14.98 26.06 22.56
CA ALA A 386 15.95 25.66 23.57
C ALA A 386 15.33 25.70 24.98
N ARG A 387 14.62 26.79 25.32
CA ARG A 387 13.90 26.91 26.59
C ARG A 387 12.83 25.83 26.78
N LEU A 388 12.09 25.47 25.72
CA LEU A 388 11.09 24.39 25.80
C LEU A 388 11.71 23.02 26.04
N ILE A 389 12.90 22.76 25.49
CA ILE A 389 13.64 21.52 25.75
C ILE A 389 14.13 21.51 27.20
N GLU A 390 14.73 22.60 27.67
CA GLU A 390 15.18 22.74 29.06
C GLU A 390 14.03 22.60 30.08
N GLU A 391 12.87 23.21 29.80
CA GLU A 391 11.65 23.05 30.61
C GLU A 391 11.20 21.59 30.65
N ALA A 392 11.27 20.89 29.51
CA ALA A 392 10.85 19.50 29.41
C ALA A 392 11.80 18.54 30.14
N GLU A 393 13.11 18.76 30.05
CA GLU A 393 14.12 17.95 30.75
C GLU A 393 14.09 18.16 32.27
N SER A 394 13.82 19.40 32.71
CA SER A 394 13.68 19.75 34.13
C SER A 394 12.29 19.47 34.71
N ALA A 395 11.34 18.95 33.91
CA ALA A 395 9.94 18.79 34.31
C ALA A 395 9.75 17.93 35.57
N SER A 396 10.56 16.88 35.74
CA SER A 396 10.50 16.00 36.93
C SER A 396 10.88 16.74 38.22
N THR A 397 11.86 17.64 38.14
CA THR A 397 12.38 18.43 39.27
C THR A 397 11.62 19.73 39.53
N ASN A 398 10.92 20.26 38.53
CA ASN A 398 10.26 21.55 38.64
C ASN A 398 8.90 21.40 39.36
N GLU A 399 8.77 22.01 40.53
CA GLU A 399 7.52 22.04 41.33
C GLU A 399 6.56 23.16 40.91
N ALA A 400 7.04 24.16 40.16
CA ALA A 400 6.23 25.30 39.75
C ALA A 400 5.29 25.00 38.55
N LEU A 401 5.48 23.86 37.87
CA LEU A 401 4.68 23.46 36.72
C LEU A 401 3.34 22.84 37.14
N ASP A 402 2.30 23.12 36.37
CA ASP A 402 1.01 22.44 36.51
C ASP A 402 1.16 20.93 36.36
N ALA A 403 0.41 20.16 37.16
CA ALA A 403 0.53 18.70 37.20
C ALA A 403 0.22 18.03 35.85
N VAL A 404 -0.71 18.60 35.04
CA VAL A 404 -1.04 18.07 33.72
C VAL A 404 0.08 18.37 32.73
N ARG A 405 0.60 19.61 32.74
CA ARG A 405 1.74 20.00 31.90
C ARG A 405 2.99 19.20 32.23
N LYS A 406 3.28 19.00 33.52
CA LYS A 406 4.41 18.20 34.00
C LYS A 406 4.37 16.77 33.47
N ARG A 407 3.24 16.07 33.66
CA ARG A 407 3.04 14.70 33.13
C ARG A 407 3.19 14.64 31.61
N TYR A 408 2.66 15.64 30.90
CA TYR A 408 2.80 15.72 29.45
C TYR A 408 4.28 15.83 29.04
N LEU A 409 5.05 16.72 29.67
CA LEU A 409 6.48 16.88 29.36
C LEU A 409 7.30 15.64 29.70
N GLU A 410 7.04 15.00 30.85
CA GLU A 410 7.68 13.73 31.24
C GLU A 410 7.42 12.62 30.21
N THR A 411 6.16 12.48 29.76
CA THR A 411 5.83 11.49 28.72
C THR A 411 6.44 11.84 27.36
N ALA A 412 6.54 13.12 27.01
CA ALA A 412 7.17 13.59 25.78
C ALA A 412 8.68 13.29 25.75
N ILE A 413 9.40 13.54 26.85
CA ILE A 413 10.82 13.21 26.97
C ILE A 413 11.06 11.70 26.92
N SER A 414 10.27 10.90 27.66
CA SER A 414 10.37 9.44 27.61
C SER A 414 10.17 8.87 26.19
N LYS A 415 9.22 9.44 25.43
CA LYS A 415 9.02 9.12 24.01
C LYS A 415 10.20 9.55 23.13
N ALA A 416 10.74 10.75 23.34
CA ALA A 416 11.91 11.23 22.63
C ALA A 416 13.12 10.32 22.86
N ASP A 417 13.39 9.92 24.11
CA ASP A 417 14.49 9.03 24.46
C ASP A 417 14.35 7.64 23.84
N ARG A 418 13.11 7.11 23.75
CA ARG A 418 12.83 5.88 22.98
C ARG A 418 13.11 6.08 21.50
N ALA A 419 12.70 7.21 20.91
CA ALA A 419 12.94 7.50 19.50
C ALA A 419 14.44 7.66 19.17
N ILE A 420 15.20 8.28 20.06
CA ILE A 420 16.67 8.41 19.96
C ILE A 420 17.31 7.02 20.02
N ARG A 421 16.95 6.20 21.01
CA ARG A 421 17.44 4.80 21.12
C ARG A 421 17.08 3.96 19.89
N ALA A 422 15.84 4.02 19.43
CA ALA A 422 15.38 3.30 18.26
C ALA A 422 16.13 3.71 16.98
N LYS A 423 16.39 5.01 16.82
CA LYS A 423 17.18 5.53 15.70
C LYS A 423 18.62 5.00 15.72
N ALA A 424 19.21 4.81 16.90
CA ALA A 424 20.54 4.23 17.04
C ALA A 424 20.59 2.72 16.73
N LEU A 425 19.50 1.99 16.98
CA LEU A 425 19.42 0.52 16.81
C LEU A 425 19.08 0.08 15.37
N GLY A 426 18.26 0.83 14.63
CA GLY A 426 17.78 0.35 13.33
C GLY A 426 16.54 1.05 12.77
N GLY A 427 15.87 1.93 13.53
CA GLY A 427 14.85 2.84 13.02
C GLY A 427 13.44 2.60 13.57
N PRO A 428 12.39 2.53 12.72
CA PRO A 428 11.00 2.54 13.19
C PRO A 428 10.57 1.26 13.89
N ASP A 429 11.09 0.09 13.48
CA ASP A 429 10.72 -1.19 14.07
C ASP A 429 11.18 -1.32 15.53
N ASP A 430 12.38 -0.80 15.84
CA ASP A 430 12.89 -0.76 17.22
C ASP A 430 12.08 0.19 18.11
N TYR A 431 11.56 1.29 17.56
CA TYR A 431 10.67 2.17 18.31
C TYR A 431 9.38 1.45 18.68
N ILE A 432 8.81 0.67 17.75
CA ILE A 432 7.62 -0.13 18.00
C ILE A 432 7.89 -1.13 19.14
N GLU A 433 8.96 -1.92 19.06
CA GLU A 433 9.26 -2.91 20.10
C GLU A 433 9.51 -2.24 21.46
N LEU A 434 10.28 -1.14 21.52
CA LEU A 434 10.47 -0.37 22.76
C LEU A 434 9.16 0.20 23.32
N THR A 435 8.19 0.58 22.47
CA THR A 435 6.86 1.03 22.93
C THR A 435 5.99 -0.13 23.43
N LEU A 436 6.09 -1.31 22.79
CA LEU A 436 5.36 -2.50 23.21
C LEU A 436 5.92 -3.07 24.52
N ASP A 437 7.23 -3.04 24.71
CA ASP A 437 7.87 -3.49 25.95
C ASP A 437 7.53 -2.57 27.13
N ASP A 438 7.44 -1.26 26.91
CA ASP A 438 6.94 -0.30 27.91
C ASP A 438 5.46 -0.57 28.27
N LEU A 439 4.63 -0.90 27.28
CA LEU A 439 3.24 -1.31 27.52
C LEU A 439 3.15 -2.64 28.30
N ARG A 440 4.03 -3.60 28.00
CA ARG A 440 4.09 -4.90 28.70
C ARG A 440 4.60 -4.73 30.13
N SER A 441 5.61 -3.89 30.34
CA SER A 441 6.21 -3.65 31.66
C SER A 441 5.26 -2.89 32.59
N THR A 442 4.53 -1.91 32.07
CA THR A 442 3.49 -1.19 32.83
C THR A 442 2.31 -2.08 33.21
N ARG A 443 2.03 -3.13 32.42
CA ARG A 443 0.94 -4.08 32.65
C ARG A 443 1.34 -5.27 33.53
N ALA A 444 2.62 -5.65 33.56
CA ALA A 444 3.10 -6.68 34.47
C ALA A 444 2.70 -6.30 35.90
N PRO A 445 2.09 -7.21 36.70
CA PRO A 445 1.88 -6.92 38.11
C PRO A 445 3.25 -6.55 38.67
N ARG A 446 3.37 -5.40 39.35
CA ARG A 446 4.58 -5.03 40.08
C ARG A 446 4.93 -6.23 40.96
N GLN A 447 5.86 -7.07 40.52
CA GLN A 447 6.44 -8.08 41.38
C GLN A 447 6.96 -7.31 42.57
N ALA A 448 6.43 -7.65 43.73
CA ALA A 448 6.74 -7.01 44.99
C ALA A 448 8.27 -6.84 45.07
N SER A 449 8.73 -5.60 44.94
CA SER A 449 10.08 -5.25 45.31
C SER A 449 10.20 -5.58 46.79
N GLU A 450 11.13 -6.49 47.09
CA GLU A 450 11.49 -6.98 48.41
C GLU A 450 11.52 -5.86 49.45
N VAL A 451 10.44 -5.71 50.21
CA VAL A 451 10.43 -5.00 51.49
C VAL A 451 9.45 -5.73 52.40
N GLY A 452 10.00 -6.41 53.41
CA GLY A 452 9.29 -6.73 54.66
C GLY A 452 8.34 -7.93 54.61
N GLY A 453 8.89 -9.14 54.41
CA GLY A 453 8.23 -10.37 54.83
C GLY A 453 8.15 -10.46 56.35
N ASP A 454 7.27 -9.68 56.99
CA ASP A 454 6.99 -9.80 58.43
C ASP A 454 5.61 -9.27 58.87
N ALA A 455 4.84 -8.58 58.01
CA ALA A 455 3.55 -8.03 58.41
C ALA A 455 2.43 -9.09 58.55
N TRP A 456 2.43 -10.13 57.71
CA TRP A 456 1.43 -11.20 57.77
C TRP A 456 1.77 -12.29 58.79
N ALA A 457 3.05 -12.54 59.06
CA ALA A 457 3.50 -13.47 60.10
C ALA A 457 3.22 -12.93 61.52
N ALA A 458 3.40 -11.62 61.73
CA ALA A 458 3.07 -10.97 63.00
C ALA A 458 1.58 -11.06 63.34
N LEU A 459 0.70 -10.94 62.34
CA LEU A 459 -0.75 -11.02 62.54
C LEU A 459 -1.19 -12.44 62.92
N VAL A 460 -0.64 -13.46 62.26
CA VAL A 460 -0.96 -14.89 62.52
C VAL A 460 -0.38 -15.37 63.86
N ASN A 461 0.77 -14.85 64.28
CA ASN A 461 1.35 -15.18 65.58
C ASN A 461 0.62 -14.46 66.73
N SER A 462 0.00 -13.30 66.49
CA SER A 462 -0.82 -12.60 67.49
C SER A 462 -2.18 -13.28 67.73
N SER A 463 -2.72 -14.01 66.74
CA SER A 463 -4.00 -14.73 66.87
C SER A 463 -3.89 -16.09 67.54
N ASN A 464 -2.67 -16.62 67.74
CA ASN A 464 -2.42 -17.93 68.35
C ASN A 464 -1.84 -17.86 69.77
N ALA A 465 -1.79 -16.68 70.40
CA ALA A 465 -1.45 -16.56 71.81
C ALA A 465 -2.66 -16.92 72.69
N ALA A 466 -2.45 -17.89 73.58
CA ALA A 466 -3.45 -18.56 74.39
C ALA A 466 -4.22 -17.64 75.34
N ALA A 467 -5.49 -18.01 75.54
CA ALA A 467 -6.43 -17.41 76.47
C ALA A 467 -6.08 -17.77 77.93
N GLU A 468 -5.24 -16.98 78.58
CA GLU A 468 -5.15 -16.97 80.04
C GLU A 468 -5.10 -15.52 80.53
N ASN A 469 -5.97 -15.20 81.49
CA ASN A 469 -6.18 -13.91 82.17
C ASN A 469 -7.15 -12.92 81.51
N ARG A 470 -8.46 -13.17 81.69
CA ARG A 470 -9.46 -12.11 81.85
C ARG A 470 -9.81 -11.99 83.34
N PRO A 471 -9.65 -10.85 84.01
CA PRO A 471 -10.21 -10.66 85.34
C PRO A 471 -11.74 -10.51 85.25
N THR A 472 -12.45 -11.20 86.12
CA THR A 472 -13.88 -11.04 86.37
C THR A 472 -14.11 -9.89 87.35
N ALA A 473 -14.77 -8.83 86.90
CA ALA A 473 -15.76 -8.00 87.62
C ALA A 473 -16.05 -6.74 86.78
#